data_AF-A0A6J5WE05-F1
#
_entry.id   AF-A0A6J5WE05-F1
#
_cell.length_a   1.000
_cell.length_b   1.000
_cell.length_c   1.000
_cell.angle_alpha   90.00
_cell.angle_beta   90.00
_cell.angle_gamma   90.00
#
_symmetry.space_group_name_H-M   'P 1'
#
loop_
_entity.id
_entity.type
_entity.pdbx_description
1 polymer ?
#
loop_
_entity_poly.entity_id
_entity_poly.type
_entity_poly.pdbx_seq_one_letter_code
_entity_poly.pdbx_strand_id
1 'polypeptide(L)'
;MEIDEACLPPSKRSAVPSSDNPDKPSFGKPSYDGVIAGRVSGRKWKQPRKQRASATQVSHKGTTFEERAKEKEIKRAYRERMAELKGEIKKNKEEKRKKKEERDKKKQENILRSGTKLQVISNPKTLKKIAKSKDRKLLKVVPDDLINKNKTKKKNSNDD
;
A
#
# COMPACT_ATOMS: atom_id res chain seq x y z
N MET A 1 28.41 -17.89 12.93
CA MET A 1 28.50 -18.02 11.46
C MET A 1 28.91 -16.68 10.94
N GLU A 2 30.17 -16.59 10.52
CA GLU A 2 30.78 -15.42 9.92
C GLU A 2 30.00 -15.05 8.66
N ILE A 3 29.69 -13.76 8.51
CA ILE A 3 28.97 -13.24 7.36
C ILE A 3 30.04 -12.99 6.30
N ASP A 4 30.08 -13.85 5.30
CA ASP A 4 30.89 -13.65 4.10
C ASP A 4 30.62 -12.25 3.55
N GLU A 5 31.65 -11.41 3.60
CA GLU A 5 31.71 -10.07 3.02
C GLU A 5 31.63 -10.23 1.49
N ALA A 6 30.41 -10.39 0.99
CA ALA A 6 30.11 -10.44 -0.42
C ALA A 6 30.46 -9.08 -1.04
N CYS A 7 31.66 -9.01 -1.64
CA CYS A 7 32.13 -7.96 -2.53
C CYS A 7 30.95 -7.40 -3.35
N LEU A 8 30.52 -6.18 -3.00
CA LEU A 8 29.55 -5.45 -3.80
C LEU A 8 30.10 -5.32 -5.22
N PRO A 9 29.29 -5.59 -6.27
CA PRO A 9 29.77 -5.43 -7.63
C PRO A 9 30.18 -3.97 -7.86
N PRO A 10 31.30 -3.72 -8.55
CA PRO A 10 31.82 -2.37 -8.75
C PRO A 10 30.74 -1.48 -9.37
N SER A 11 30.47 -0.33 -8.73
CA SER A 11 29.43 0.64 -9.14
C SER A 11 29.62 1.18 -10.56
N LYS A 12 30.84 1.10 -11.09
CA LYS A 12 31.19 1.50 -12.45
C LYS A 12 31.51 0.27 -13.29
N ARG A 13 30.60 -0.09 -14.19
CA ARG A 13 30.88 -1.06 -15.27
C ARG A 13 32.00 -0.50 -16.15
N SER A 14 33.01 -1.31 -16.46
CA SER A 14 34.02 -0.94 -17.45
C SER A 14 33.33 -0.64 -18.79
N ALA A 15 33.66 0.49 -19.39
CA ALA A 15 33.12 0.86 -20.69
C ALA A 15 33.73 -0.03 -21.76
N VAL A 16 33.03 -1.10 -22.13
CA VAL A 16 33.37 -1.92 -23.31
C VAL A 16 33.20 -1.06 -24.56
N PRO A 17 34.14 -1.10 -25.52
CA PRO A 17 34.00 -0.40 -26.78
C PRO A 17 32.68 -0.81 -27.46
N SER A 18 31.95 0.21 -27.88
CA SER A 18 30.61 0.09 -28.45
C SER A 18 30.50 -0.77 -29.72
N SER A 19 31.62 -1.18 -30.31
CA SER A 19 31.71 -2.01 -31.51
C SER A 19 31.43 -3.49 -31.26
N ASP A 20 31.61 -3.96 -30.02
CA ASP A 20 31.64 -5.40 -29.73
C ASP A 20 30.30 -5.93 -29.18
N ASN A 21 29.27 -5.08 -29.15
CA ASN A 21 27.94 -5.45 -28.65
C ASN A 21 27.02 -5.87 -29.82
N PRO A 22 26.63 -7.15 -29.92
CA PRO A 22 25.76 -7.65 -31.00
C PRO A 22 24.33 -7.08 -30.95
N ASP A 23 23.90 -6.54 -29.81
CA ASP A 23 22.57 -5.96 -29.62
C ASP A 23 22.52 -4.46 -29.93
N LYS A 24 23.64 -3.86 -30.32
CA LYS A 24 23.67 -2.42 -30.59
C LYS A 24 22.97 -2.12 -31.92
N PRO A 25 21.99 -1.19 -31.94
CA PRO A 25 21.42 -0.72 -33.19
C PRO A 25 22.52 -0.07 -34.05
N SER A 26 22.69 -0.56 -35.28
CA SER A 26 23.62 0.01 -36.26
C SER A 26 23.09 1.36 -36.73
N PHE A 27 23.75 2.44 -36.30
CA PHE A 27 23.49 3.77 -36.81
C PHE A 27 24.26 3.94 -38.13
N GLY A 28 23.56 4.30 -39.21
CA GLY A 28 24.21 4.60 -40.49
C GLY A 28 25.28 5.68 -40.34
N LYS A 29 26.37 5.59 -41.12
CA LYS A 29 27.47 6.55 -41.09
C LYS A 29 26.93 7.98 -41.30
N PRO A 30 27.32 8.98 -40.49
CA PRO A 30 26.92 10.37 -40.71
C PRO A 30 27.26 10.80 -42.14
N SER A 31 26.26 11.22 -42.90
CA SER A 31 26.40 11.59 -44.32
C SER A 31 26.99 13.00 -44.50
N TYR A 32 28.04 13.33 -43.76
CA TYR A 32 28.72 14.62 -43.89
C TYR A 32 30.00 14.46 -44.71
N ASP A 33 29.88 14.70 -46.01
CA ASP A 33 31.01 14.83 -46.91
C ASP A 33 31.50 16.28 -46.84
N GLY A 34 32.67 16.47 -46.23
CA GLY A 34 33.22 17.80 -45.99
C GLY A 34 33.60 18.47 -47.30
N VAL A 35 32.93 19.59 -47.61
CA VAL A 35 33.24 20.56 -48.67
C VAL A 35 32.78 20.15 -50.08
N ILE A 36 31.75 20.84 -50.58
CA ILE A 36 31.54 20.97 -52.04
C ILE A 36 31.48 22.47 -52.35
N ALA A 37 32.39 22.87 -53.23
CA ALA A 37 32.62 24.23 -53.68
C ALA A 37 31.37 24.92 -54.24
N GLY A 38 31.30 26.24 -54.07
CA GLY A 38 30.58 27.16 -54.95
C GLY A 38 29.05 27.09 -54.92
N ARG A 39 28.42 28.05 -54.21
CA ARG A 39 27.00 28.41 -54.26
C ARG A 39 26.01 27.32 -53.79
N VAL A 40 25.60 27.39 -52.52
CA VAL A 40 24.23 27.63 -51.98
C VAL A 40 24.42 27.69 -50.46
N SER A 41 23.78 28.63 -49.75
CA SER A 41 24.06 28.93 -48.34
C SER A 41 24.22 27.67 -47.46
N GLY A 42 25.35 27.53 -46.77
CA GLY A 42 25.67 26.41 -45.86
C GLY A 42 24.78 26.28 -44.62
N ARG A 43 23.60 26.92 -44.61
CA ARG A 43 22.62 26.84 -43.52
C ARG A 43 21.77 25.59 -43.70
N LYS A 44 22.01 24.59 -42.83
CA LYS A 44 21.29 23.29 -42.78
C LYS A 44 19.76 23.38 -42.79
N TRP A 45 19.15 24.50 -42.38
CA TRP A 45 17.69 24.68 -42.35
C TRP A 45 17.07 25.07 -43.72
N LYS A 46 17.88 25.48 -44.69
CA LYS A 46 17.41 25.83 -46.06
C LYS A 46 17.55 24.67 -47.06
N GLN A 47 18.13 23.55 -46.64
CA GLN A 47 18.32 22.37 -47.50
C GLN A 47 17.07 21.47 -47.46
N PRO A 48 16.61 20.93 -48.61
CA PRO A 48 15.58 19.89 -48.62
C PRO A 48 16.03 18.71 -47.74
N ARG A 49 15.19 18.29 -46.79
CA ARG A 49 15.54 17.21 -45.86
C ARG A 49 15.69 15.90 -46.64
N LYS A 50 16.93 15.40 -46.74
CA LYS A 50 17.26 14.16 -47.48
C LYS A 50 16.63 12.88 -46.88
N GLN A 51 16.24 12.92 -45.61
CA GLN A 51 15.60 11.79 -44.92
C GLN A 51 14.43 12.28 -44.04
N ARG A 52 13.39 11.44 -43.92
CA ARG A 52 12.26 11.67 -43.00
C ARG A 52 12.68 11.28 -41.58
N ALA A 53 12.22 12.01 -40.56
CA ALA A 53 12.54 11.73 -39.16
C ALA A 53 12.13 10.31 -38.71
N SER A 54 11.13 9.72 -39.36
CA SER A 54 10.68 8.35 -39.15
C SER A 54 11.64 7.29 -39.71
N ALA A 55 12.48 7.62 -40.69
CA ALA A 55 13.47 6.71 -41.27
C ALA A 55 14.72 6.55 -40.38
N THR A 56 14.90 7.45 -39.41
CA THR A 56 15.92 7.32 -38.35
C THR A 56 15.54 6.34 -37.23
N GLN A 57 14.27 5.88 -37.20
CA GLN A 57 13.85 4.87 -36.24
C GLN A 57 14.45 3.53 -36.67
N VAL A 58 15.38 3.01 -35.87
CA VAL A 58 16.05 1.74 -36.13
C VAL A 58 15.01 0.62 -36.00
N SER A 59 14.95 -0.29 -36.97
CA SER A 59 14.15 -1.50 -36.85
C SER A 59 14.77 -2.39 -35.76
N HIS A 60 14.21 -2.36 -34.55
CA HIS A 60 14.54 -3.35 -33.54
C HIS A 60 14.01 -4.70 -34.02
N LYS A 61 14.90 -5.70 -34.12
CA LYS A 61 14.47 -7.09 -34.33
C LYS A 61 13.52 -7.44 -33.19
N GLY A 62 12.33 -7.95 -33.52
CA GLY A 62 11.36 -8.37 -32.52
C GLY A 62 11.90 -9.51 -31.66
N THR A 63 11.41 -9.63 -30.42
CA THR A 63 11.81 -10.70 -29.50
C THR A 63 11.41 -12.08 -30.03
N THR A 64 12.25 -13.07 -29.77
CA THR A 64 11.99 -14.45 -30.20
C THR A 64 10.78 -15.04 -29.47
N PHE A 65 10.19 -16.10 -30.01
CA PHE A 65 9.04 -16.75 -29.36
C PHE A 65 9.41 -17.32 -27.98
N GLU A 66 10.60 -17.90 -27.85
CA GLU A 66 11.10 -18.47 -26.60
C GLU A 66 11.34 -17.40 -25.52
N GLU A 67 11.90 -16.26 -25.89
CA GLU A 67 12.04 -15.11 -24.97
C GLU A 67 10.68 -14.65 -24.44
N ARG A 68 9.67 -14.56 -25.32
CA ARG A 68 8.30 -14.20 -24.91
C ARG A 68 7.67 -15.24 -23.98
N ALA A 69 7.95 -16.53 -24.18
CA ALA A 69 7.47 -17.59 -23.30
C ALA A 69 8.11 -17.49 -21.91
N LYS A 70 9.44 -17.34 -21.84
CA LYS A 70 10.19 -17.15 -20.58
C LYS A 70 9.72 -15.92 -19.83
N GLU A 71 9.54 -14.79 -20.51
CA GLU A 71 8.99 -13.58 -19.89
C GLU A 71 7.59 -13.79 -19.32
N LYS A 72 6.73 -14.56 -20.02
CA LYS A 72 5.37 -14.84 -19.58
C LYS A 72 5.38 -15.69 -18.32
N GLU A 73 6.25 -16.69 -18.24
CA GLU A 73 6.42 -17.53 -17.06
C GLU A 73 6.93 -16.72 -15.86
N ILE A 74 7.93 -15.87 -16.06
CA ILE A 74 8.45 -14.97 -15.00
C ILE A 74 7.34 -14.03 -14.49
N LYS A 75 6.59 -13.41 -15.41
CA LYS A 75 5.47 -12.53 -15.06
C LYS A 75 4.36 -13.30 -14.33
N ARG A 76 4.11 -14.55 -14.70
CA ARG A 76 3.13 -15.42 -14.04
C ARG A 76 3.57 -15.76 -12.62
N ALA A 77 4.79 -16.26 -12.44
CA ALA A 77 5.34 -16.59 -11.12
C ALA A 77 5.33 -15.37 -10.18
N TYR A 78 5.69 -14.19 -10.69
CA TYR A 78 5.62 -12.95 -9.93
C TYR A 78 4.18 -12.62 -9.47
N ARG A 79 3.21 -12.72 -10.38
CA ARG A 79 1.80 -12.45 -10.06
C ARG A 79 1.24 -13.44 -9.04
N GLU A 80 1.58 -14.72 -9.18
CA GLU A 80 1.16 -15.77 -8.24
C GLU A 80 1.71 -15.51 -6.84
N ARG A 81 3.02 -15.23 -6.72
CA ARG A 81 3.64 -14.85 -5.44
C ARG A 81 3.02 -13.60 -4.83
N MET A 82 2.74 -12.58 -5.66
CA MET A 82 2.09 -11.36 -5.19
C MET A 82 0.66 -11.61 -4.71
N ALA A 83 -0.08 -12.50 -5.36
CA ALA A 83 -1.43 -12.87 -4.97
C ALA A 83 -1.42 -13.66 -3.65
N GLU A 84 -0.48 -14.58 -3.49
CA GLU A 84 -0.27 -15.36 -2.26
C GLU A 84 -0.01 -14.44 -1.05
N LEU A 85 0.98 -13.54 -1.17
CA LEU A 85 1.30 -12.57 -0.11
C LEU A 85 0.11 -11.68 0.25
N LYS A 86 -0.65 -11.20 -0.75
CA LYS A 86 -1.88 -10.44 -0.51
C LYS A 86 -2.96 -11.28 0.18
N GLY A 87 -3.06 -12.55 -0.17
CA GLY A 87 -3.96 -13.52 0.46
C GLY A 87 -3.63 -13.72 1.94
N GLU A 88 -2.36 -13.91 2.28
CA GLU A 88 -1.88 -14.01 3.67
C GLU A 88 -2.17 -12.75 4.47
N ILE A 89 -1.87 -11.56 3.90
CA ILE A 89 -2.16 -10.27 4.56
C ILE A 89 -3.67 -10.14 4.83
N LYS A 90 -4.52 -10.56 3.90
CA LYS A 90 -5.98 -10.52 4.06
C LYS A 90 -6.44 -11.47 5.17
N LYS A 91 -5.98 -12.72 5.16
CA LYS A 91 -6.26 -13.71 6.24
C LYS A 91 -5.85 -13.18 7.61
N ASN A 92 -4.64 -12.64 7.73
CA ASN A 92 -4.15 -12.04 8.97
C ASN A 92 -4.99 -10.85 9.46
N LYS A 93 -5.49 -10.02 8.54
CA LYS A 93 -6.41 -8.92 8.89
C LYS A 93 -7.76 -9.43 9.36
N GLU A 94 -8.32 -10.44 8.70
CA GLU A 94 -9.59 -11.07 9.07
C GLU A 94 -9.49 -11.74 10.44
N GLU A 95 -8.42 -12.49 10.71
CA GLU A 95 -8.17 -13.09 12.02
C GLU A 95 -8.06 -12.04 13.14
N LYS A 96 -7.37 -10.92 12.89
CA LYS A 96 -7.29 -9.82 13.85
C LYS A 96 -8.66 -9.19 14.13
N ARG A 97 -9.52 -9.08 13.11
CA ARG A 97 -10.90 -8.60 13.27
C ARG A 97 -11.73 -9.57 14.09
N LYS A 98 -11.72 -10.87 13.74
CA LYS A 98 -12.42 -11.93 14.49
C LYS A 98 -11.99 -11.97 15.96
N LYS A 99 -10.68 -11.95 16.25
CA LYS A 99 -10.14 -11.89 17.62
C LYS A 99 -10.57 -10.63 18.39
N LYS A 100 -10.85 -9.52 17.70
CA LYS A 100 -11.37 -8.30 18.33
C LYS A 100 -12.86 -8.46 18.64
N GLU A 101 -13.64 -8.92 17.68
CA GLU A 101 -15.06 -9.20 17.82
C GLU A 101 -15.34 -10.20 18.94
N GLU A 102 -14.58 -11.29 19.02
CA GLU A 102 -14.67 -12.27 20.12
C GLU A 102 -14.36 -11.65 21.48
N ARG A 103 -13.31 -10.81 21.57
CA ARG A 103 -12.97 -10.11 22.81
C ARG A 103 -14.07 -9.13 23.22
N ASP A 104 -14.65 -8.41 22.28
CA ASP A 104 -15.69 -7.44 22.56
C ASP A 104 -17.00 -8.15 22.93
N LYS A 105 -17.35 -9.26 22.26
CA LYS A 105 -18.46 -10.13 22.65
C LYS A 105 -18.27 -10.71 24.05
N LYS A 106 -17.08 -11.22 24.36
CA LYS A 106 -16.74 -11.73 25.70
C LYS A 106 -16.81 -10.63 26.76
N LYS A 107 -16.40 -9.40 26.45
CA LYS A 107 -16.56 -8.26 27.36
C LYS A 107 -18.04 -7.93 27.59
N GLN A 108 -18.86 -7.91 26.54
CA GLN A 108 -20.30 -7.69 26.65
C GLN A 108 -20.97 -8.79 27.47
N GLU A 109 -20.65 -10.05 27.21
CA GLU A 109 -21.14 -11.19 27.99
C GLU A 109 -20.68 -11.11 29.44
N ASN A 110 -19.41 -10.76 29.69
CA ASN A 110 -18.92 -10.54 31.05
C ASN A 110 -19.65 -9.39 31.73
N ILE A 111 -19.97 -8.29 31.04
CA ILE A 111 -20.78 -7.20 31.60
C ILE A 111 -22.17 -7.70 31.99
N LEU A 112 -22.81 -8.54 31.15
CA LEU A 112 -24.11 -9.14 31.44
C LEU A 112 -24.04 -10.16 32.59
N ARG A 113 -23.02 -11.02 32.60
CA ARG A 113 -22.84 -12.14 33.55
C ARG A 113 -22.34 -11.70 34.91
N SER A 114 -21.30 -10.86 34.95
CA SER A 114 -20.80 -10.27 36.19
C SER A 114 -21.73 -9.18 36.70
N GLY A 115 -22.64 -8.69 35.84
CA GLY A 115 -23.71 -7.77 36.18
C GLY A 115 -23.22 -6.73 37.16
N THR A 116 -22.30 -5.85 36.74
CA THR A 116 -21.73 -4.82 37.64
C THR A 116 -22.85 -4.20 38.44
N LYS A 117 -22.90 -4.51 39.74
CA LYS A 117 -23.95 -4.08 40.66
C LYS A 117 -23.72 -2.60 40.94
N LEU A 118 -24.04 -1.76 39.96
CA LEU A 118 -23.89 -0.32 40.03
C LEU A 118 -24.88 0.19 41.08
N GLN A 119 -24.36 0.81 42.13
CA GLN A 119 -25.19 1.55 43.07
C GLN A 119 -25.52 2.90 42.45
N VAL A 120 -26.81 3.18 42.28
CA VAL A 120 -27.28 4.49 41.79
C VAL A 120 -27.28 5.47 42.95
N ILE A 121 -26.33 6.41 42.95
CA ILE A 121 -26.26 7.51 43.91
C ILE A 121 -27.00 8.72 43.32
N SER A 122 -28.23 8.97 43.78
CA SER A 122 -29.05 10.09 43.30
C SER A 122 -28.85 11.40 44.07
N ASN A 123 -28.32 11.34 45.30
CA ASN A 123 -28.22 12.52 46.17
C ASN A 123 -27.10 13.49 45.70
N PRO A 124 -27.41 14.77 45.42
CA PRO A 124 -26.42 15.72 44.91
C PRO A 124 -25.31 16.05 45.92
N LYS A 125 -25.58 15.97 47.23
CA LYS A 125 -24.57 16.24 48.27
C LYS A 125 -23.50 15.15 48.29
N THR A 126 -23.87 13.88 48.11
CA THR A 126 -22.92 12.76 48.07
C THR A 126 -22.12 12.76 46.77
N LEU A 127 -22.75 13.09 45.63
CA LEU A 127 -22.04 13.28 44.36
C LEU A 127 -20.98 14.37 44.46
N LYS A 128 -21.30 15.52 45.07
CA LYS A 128 -20.33 16.61 45.29
C LYS A 128 -19.17 16.22 46.21
N LYS A 129 -19.40 15.36 47.22
CA LYS A 129 -18.34 14.85 48.10
C LYS A 129 -17.39 13.90 47.36
N ILE A 130 -17.95 12.93 46.62
CA ILE A 130 -17.16 11.94 45.85
C ILE A 130 -16.43 12.61 44.67
N ALA A 131 -17.05 13.60 44.03
CA ALA A 131 -16.43 14.36 42.94
C ALA A 131 -15.19 15.15 43.40
N LYS A 132 -15.06 15.43 44.69
CA LYS A 132 -13.91 16.10 45.31
C LYS A 132 -12.91 15.10 45.94
N SER A 133 -13.25 13.81 46.03
CA SER A 133 -12.38 12.79 46.63
C SER A 133 -11.54 12.05 45.59
N LYS A 134 -10.62 11.21 46.05
CA LYS A 134 -9.81 10.30 45.20
C LYS A 134 -10.68 9.28 44.44
N ASP A 135 -11.89 9.03 44.95
CA ASP A 135 -12.85 8.06 44.42
C ASP A 135 -13.67 8.60 43.25
N ARG A 136 -13.43 9.84 42.80
CA ARG A 136 -14.10 10.43 41.63
C ARG A 136 -14.09 9.50 40.40
N LYS A 137 -13.03 8.70 40.23
CA LYS A 137 -12.88 7.73 39.12
C LYS A 137 -13.87 6.56 39.19
N LEU A 138 -14.40 6.25 40.37
CA LEU A 138 -15.43 5.22 40.57
C LEU A 138 -16.81 5.73 40.18
N LEU A 139 -17.01 7.05 40.16
CA LEU A 139 -18.24 7.68 39.71
C LEU A 139 -18.33 7.59 38.18
N LYS A 140 -19.23 6.75 37.67
CA LYS A 140 -19.50 6.64 36.23
C LYS A 140 -20.90 7.15 35.94
N VAL A 141 -21.04 7.91 34.87
CA VAL A 141 -22.36 8.30 34.34
C VAL A 141 -23.04 7.03 33.86
N VAL A 142 -24.16 6.69 34.49
CA VAL A 142 -24.98 5.54 34.10
C VAL A 142 -25.85 5.96 32.92
N PRO A 143 -25.91 5.19 31.82
CA PRO A 143 -26.85 5.46 30.73
C PRO A 143 -28.30 5.50 31.22
N ASP A 144 -29.07 6.48 30.74
CA ASP A 144 -30.45 6.71 31.17
C ASP A 144 -31.38 5.50 30.94
N ASP A 145 -31.04 4.66 29.94
CA ASP A 145 -31.75 3.42 29.60
C ASP A 145 -31.80 2.41 30.75
N LEU A 146 -30.82 2.44 31.66
CA LEU A 146 -30.78 1.55 32.82
C LEU A 146 -31.60 2.09 34.00
N ILE A 147 -31.80 3.41 34.07
CA ILE A 147 -32.52 4.07 35.17
C ILE A 147 -34.03 4.11 34.89
N ASN A 148 -34.42 4.30 33.62
CA ASN A 148 -35.82 4.50 33.24
C ASN A 148 -36.66 3.21 33.16
N LYS A 149 -36.04 2.03 33.04
CA LYS A 149 -36.75 0.73 33.03
C LYS A 149 -37.59 0.48 34.30
N ASN A 150 -37.17 1.04 35.42
CA ASN A 150 -37.88 0.89 36.69
C ASN A 150 -39.07 1.86 36.83
N LYS A 151 -39.06 3.00 36.12
CA LYS A 151 -40.16 3.98 36.15
C LYS A 151 -41.35 3.54 35.30
N THR A 152 -41.11 2.92 34.15
CA THR A 152 -42.17 2.38 33.28
C THR A 152 -42.87 1.19 33.92
N LYS A 153 -42.13 0.28 34.57
CA LYS A 153 -42.73 -0.84 35.33
C LYS A 153 -43.66 -0.37 36.47
N LYS A 154 -43.31 0.72 37.16
CA LYS A 154 -44.08 1.25 38.29
C LYS A 154 -45.33 2.02 37.88
N LYS A 155 -45.39 2.49 36.63
CA LYS A 155 -46.59 3.12 36.04
C LYS A 155 -47.63 2.06 35.70
N ASN A 156 -47.21 0.99 35.02
CA ASN A 156 -48.10 -0.09 34.60
C ASN A 156 -48.66 -0.93 35.77
N SER A 157 -48.07 -0.88 36.96
CA SER A 157 -48.57 -1.57 38.16
C SER A 157 -49.54 -0.74 39.01
N ASN A 158 -49.71 0.55 38.68
CA ASN A 158 -50.61 1.47 39.40
C ASN A 158 -51.91 1.73 38.63
N ASP A 159 -52.05 1.16 37.44
CA ASP A 159 -53.22 1.27 36.57
C ASP A 159 -54.07 -0.04 36.56
N ASP A 160 -53.79 -0.99 37.46
CA ASP A 160 -54.62 -2.18 37.77
C ASP A 160 -55.18 -2.10 39.20
#